data_AF-A0A7S0Q7Y7-F1
#
_entry.id   AF-A0A7S0Q7Y7-F1
#
_cell.length_a   1.000
_cell.length_b   1.000
_cell.length_c   1.000
_cell.angle_alpha   90.00
_cell.angle_beta   90.00
_cell.angle_gamma   90.00
#
_symmetry.space_group_name_H-M   'P 1'
#
loop_
_entity.id
_entity.type
_entity.pdbx_description
1 polymer ?
#
loop_
_entity_poly.entity_id
_entity_poly.type
_entity_poly.pdbx_seq_one_letter_code
_entity_poly.pdbx_strand_id
1 'polypeptide(L)'
;RDGGNSSQADPLASLEDGLGVHVRRTVGFYIFLALLAYIVAAGTEESLKYCVPLRFKGCLYSPSRYVYLIASLSCALGFSTMENMGYTFASKGGGGAESLSARAVTAYTRAVVAIAAHGLCGAMVGLGLTKKHVLGRNLSYWGILAPSVLVHGTFDFQQLLLLVLVPD
;
A
#
# COMPACT_ATOMS: atom_id res chain seq x y z
N ARG A 1 13.07 -24.49 39.07
CA ARG A 1 12.14 -24.79 37.96
C ARG A 1 11.91 -23.42 37.33
N ASP A 2 12.89 -23.00 36.55
CA ASP A 2 13.13 -21.59 36.30
C ASP A 2 12.45 -21.27 34.97
N GLY A 3 11.23 -20.76 35.09
CA GLY A 3 10.47 -20.25 33.95
C GLY A 3 11.07 -18.93 33.51
N GLY A 4 12.07 -19.01 32.62
CA GLY A 4 12.55 -17.86 31.86
C GLY A 4 11.42 -17.35 30.97
N ASN A 5 10.66 -16.39 31.48
CA ASN A 5 9.69 -15.65 30.72
C ASN A 5 10.50 -14.74 29.78
N SER A 6 10.77 -15.20 28.58
CA SER A 6 11.32 -14.37 27.50
C SER A 6 10.37 -13.19 27.33
N SER A 7 10.77 -12.00 27.80
CA SER A 7 10.01 -10.78 27.57
C SER A 7 9.92 -10.58 26.05
N GLN A 8 8.77 -10.89 25.47
CA GLN A 8 8.44 -10.40 24.12
C GLN A 8 8.62 -8.88 24.16
N ALA A 9 9.58 -8.37 23.40
CA ALA A 9 9.77 -6.94 23.25
C ALA A 9 8.45 -6.33 22.76
N ASP A 10 7.97 -5.26 23.38
CA ASP A 10 6.75 -4.60 22.87
C ASP A 10 7.08 -4.04 21.47
N PRO A 11 6.37 -4.44 20.40
CA PRO A 11 6.64 -3.95 19.04
C PRO A 11 6.51 -2.43 18.89
N LEU A 12 5.85 -1.77 19.84
CA LEU A 12 5.74 -0.31 19.86
C LEU A 12 6.86 0.37 20.63
N ALA A 13 7.67 -0.34 21.42
CA ALA A 13 8.67 0.26 22.32
C ALA A 13 9.65 1.18 21.56
N SER A 14 10.13 0.74 20.40
CA SER A 14 11.04 1.53 19.55
C SER A 14 10.39 2.82 19.02
N LEU A 15 9.07 2.78 18.78
CA LEU A 15 8.28 3.89 18.25
C LEU A 15 7.90 4.87 19.38
N GLU A 16 7.59 4.35 20.56
CA GLU A 16 7.35 5.13 21.77
C GLU A 16 8.61 5.87 22.23
N ASP A 17 9.76 5.19 22.21
CA ASP A 17 11.07 5.78 22.55
C ASP A 17 11.49 6.84 21.53
N GLY A 18 11.24 6.60 20.24
CA GLY A 18 11.58 7.55 19.18
C GLY A 18 10.72 8.82 19.15
N LEU A 19 9.46 8.72 19.58
CA LEU A 19 8.51 9.85 19.57
C LEU A 19 8.28 10.46 20.96
N GLY A 20 8.73 9.81 22.03
CA GLY A 20 8.46 10.23 23.41
C GLY A 20 6.99 10.14 23.79
N VAL A 21 6.23 9.23 23.17
CA VAL A 21 4.77 9.09 23.34
C VAL A 21 4.43 7.67 23.72
N HIS A 22 3.54 7.48 24.70
CA HIS A 22 3.01 6.16 25.03
C HIS A 22 1.75 5.87 24.19
N VAL A 23 1.82 4.84 23.34
CA VAL A 23 0.76 4.42 22.42
C VAL A 23 -0.09 3.35 23.10
N ARG A 24 -1.32 3.73 23.49
CA ARG A 24 -2.29 2.77 24.00
C ARG A 24 -3.06 2.10 22.88
N ARG A 25 -3.04 0.76 22.85
CA ARG A 25 -3.84 -0.11 21.96
C ARG A 25 -5.33 -0.07 22.31
N THR A 26 -5.98 1.05 22.01
CA THR A 26 -7.42 1.24 22.20
C THR A 26 -8.19 0.92 20.91
N VAL A 27 -9.51 0.75 21.00
CA VAL A 27 -10.37 0.64 19.80
C VAL A 27 -10.16 1.85 18.87
N GLY A 28 -10.01 3.05 19.43
CA GLY A 28 -9.72 4.27 18.66
C GLY A 28 -8.43 4.20 17.87
N PHE A 29 -7.38 3.55 18.40
CA PHE A 29 -6.11 3.35 17.69
C PHE A 29 -6.29 2.46 16.44
N TYR A 30 -7.02 1.35 16.56
CA TYR A 30 -7.28 0.48 15.40
C TYR A 30 -8.16 1.15 14.35
N ILE A 31 -9.16 1.96 14.78
CA ILE A 31 -9.93 2.80 13.87
C ILE A 31 -9.02 3.79 13.15
N PHE A 32 -8.10 4.44 13.86
CA PHE A 32 -7.13 5.35 13.27
C PHE A 32 -6.25 4.64 12.22
N LEU A 33 -5.71 3.46 12.52
CA LEU A 33 -4.93 2.67 11.55
C LEU A 33 -5.76 2.30 10.30
N ALA A 34 -7.03 1.95 10.48
CA ALA A 34 -7.92 1.67 9.35
C ALA A 34 -8.17 2.93 8.49
N LEU A 35 -8.40 4.09 9.11
CA LEU A 35 -8.55 5.35 8.37
C LEU A 35 -7.26 5.72 7.63
N LEU A 36 -6.10 5.52 8.26
CA LEU A 36 -4.80 5.75 7.64
C LEU A 36 -4.60 4.85 6.41
N ALA A 37 -4.90 3.55 6.53
CA ALA A 37 -4.74 2.59 5.44
C ALA A 37 -5.73 2.85 4.28
N TYR A 38 -7.03 2.95 4.56
CA TYR A 38 -8.05 2.99 3.51
C TYR A 38 -8.25 4.37 2.92
N ILE A 39 -8.21 5.43 3.74
CA ILE A 39 -8.52 6.79 3.27
C ILE A 39 -7.25 7.51 2.86
N VAL A 40 -6.24 7.54 3.73
CA VAL A 40 -5.04 8.33 3.49
C VAL A 40 -4.14 7.65 2.46
N ALA A 41 -3.74 6.39 2.70
CA ALA A 41 -2.84 5.68 1.79
C ALA A 41 -3.58 5.22 0.52
N ALA A 42 -4.44 4.20 0.62
CA ALA A 42 -5.13 3.64 -0.53
C ALA A 42 -6.01 4.66 -1.26
N GLY A 43 -6.79 5.46 -0.53
CA GLY A 43 -7.66 6.48 -1.14
C GLY A 43 -6.88 7.50 -1.99
N THR A 44 -5.77 8.02 -1.47
CA THR A 44 -4.92 8.96 -2.22
C THR A 44 -4.28 8.31 -3.43
N GLU A 45 -3.69 7.13 -3.25
CA GLU A 45 -2.91 6.50 -4.31
C GLU A 45 -3.78 5.99 -5.46
N GLU A 46 -4.91 5.35 -5.14
CA GLU A 46 -5.86 4.88 -6.15
C GLU A 46 -6.47 6.07 -6.91
N SER A 47 -6.72 7.20 -6.23
CA SER A 47 -7.15 8.44 -6.89
C SER A 47 -6.12 8.94 -7.90
N LEU A 48 -4.83 8.86 -7.60
CA LEU A 48 -3.77 9.23 -8.53
C LEU A 48 -3.73 8.28 -9.73
N LYS A 49 -3.85 6.96 -9.51
CA LYS A 49 -3.96 5.95 -10.58
C LYS A 49 -5.16 6.19 -11.51
N TYR A 50 -6.25 6.77 -10.99
CA TYR A 50 -7.42 7.20 -11.75
C TYR A 50 -7.18 8.50 -12.54
N CYS A 51 -6.56 9.49 -11.90
CA CYS A 51 -6.36 10.83 -12.48
C CYS A 51 -5.29 10.87 -13.56
N VAL A 52 -4.20 10.08 -13.41
CA VAL A 52 -3.04 10.11 -14.32
C VAL A 52 -3.43 9.84 -15.78
N PRO A 53 -4.15 8.75 -16.13
CA PRO A 53 -4.61 8.53 -17.51
C PRO A 53 -5.49 9.66 -18.05
N LEU A 54 -6.35 10.24 -17.20
CA LEU A 54 -7.26 11.32 -17.60
C LEU A 54 -6.53 12.65 -17.87
N ARG A 55 -5.32 12.83 -17.33
CA ARG A 55 -4.51 14.03 -17.54
C ARG A 55 -3.83 14.06 -18.91
N PHE A 56 -3.59 12.89 -19.51
CA PHE A 56 -2.90 12.77 -20.79
C PHE A 56 -3.88 12.76 -21.96
N LYS A 57 -3.79 13.78 -22.82
CA LYS A 57 -4.59 13.86 -24.07
C LYS A 57 -4.47 12.60 -24.93
N GLY A 58 -3.27 11.99 -24.98
CA GLY A 58 -3.04 10.75 -25.71
C GLY A 58 -3.90 9.58 -25.22
N CYS A 59 -4.29 9.54 -23.94
CA CYS A 59 -5.22 8.53 -23.43
C CYS A 59 -6.67 8.85 -23.80
N LEU A 60 -7.07 10.12 -23.70
CA LEU A 60 -8.44 10.56 -23.96
C LEU A 60 -8.87 10.38 -25.42
N TYR A 61 -7.95 10.61 -26.37
CA TYR A 61 -8.23 10.53 -27.81
C TYR A 61 -7.78 9.21 -28.45
N SER A 62 -7.23 8.28 -27.67
CA SER A 62 -6.79 7.00 -28.23
C SER A 62 -7.99 6.09 -28.50
N PRO A 63 -8.06 5.46 -29.69
CA PRO A 63 -9.08 4.45 -29.99
C PRO A 63 -8.79 3.10 -29.31
N SER A 64 -7.64 2.96 -28.63
CA SER A 64 -7.22 1.68 -28.04
C SER A 64 -7.98 1.36 -26.74
N ARG A 65 -8.53 0.13 -26.68
CA ARG A 65 -9.17 -0.41 -25.46
C ARG A 65 -8.20 -0.60 -24.30
N TYR A 66 -6.91 -0.65 -24.58
CA TYR A 66 -5.87 -0.91 -23.58
C TYR A 66 -5.24 0.36 -23.02
N VAL A 67 -5.57 1.54 -23.55
CA VAL A 67 -4.84 2.78 -23.20
C VAL A 67 -4.94 3.12 -21.72
N TYR A 68 -6.15 3.07 -21.14
CA TYR A 68 -6.35 3.33 -19.71
C TYR A 68 -5.77 2.22 -18.83
N LEU A 69 -5.86 0.96 -19.27
CA LEU A 69 -5.25 -0.17 -18.57
C LEU A 69 -3.74 0.00 -18.46
N ILE A 70 -3.06 0.24 -19.58
CA ILE A 70 -1.61 0.41 -19.61
C ILE A 70 -1.20 1.64 -18.80
N ALA A 71 -1.89 2.78 -18.96
CA ALA A 71 -1.55 4.01 -18.24
C ALA A 71 -1.73 3.86 -16.71
N SER A 72 -2.85 3.30 -16.24
CA SER A 72 -3.05 3.05 -14.81
C SER A 72 -2.10 2.00 -14.25
N LEU A 73 -1.81 0.94 -15.02
CA LEU A 73 -0.84 -0.09 -14.61
C LEU A 73 0.57 0.48 -14.51
N SER A 74 1.02 1.27 -15.49
CA SER A 74 2.32 1.96 -15.43
C SER A 74 2.41 2.91 -14.25
N CYS A 75 1.33 3.65 -13.95
CA CYS A 75 1.26 4.49 -12.76
C CYS A 75 1.42 3.67 -11.47
N ALA A 76 0.70 2.55 -11.37
CA ALA A 76 0.75 1.67 -10.20
C ALA A 76 2.14 1.02 -9.99
N LEU A 77 2.79 0.59 -11.07
CA LEU A 77 4.16 0.08 -11.00
C LEU A 77 5.18 1.18 -10.62
N GLY A 78 4.90 2.43 -11.00
CA GLY A 78 5.66 3.60 -10.54
C GLY A 78 5.56 3.79 -9.02
N PHE A 79 4.34 3.75 -8.46
CA PHE A 79 4.14 3.79 -7.01
C PHE A 79 4.85 2.64 -6.30
N SER A 80 4.64 1.41 -6.77
CA SER A 80 5.30 0.23 -6.19
C SER A 80 6.82 0.35 -6.17
N THR A 81 7.42 0.87 -7.25
CA THR A 81 8.86 1.16 -7.31
C THR A 81 9.28 2.15 -6.22
N MET A 82 8.57 3.27 -6.10
CA MET A 82 8.88 4.32 -5.10
C MET A 82 8.74 3.81 -3.66
N GLU A 83 7.69 3.04 -3.38
CA GLU A 83 7.52 2.42 -2.06
C GLU A 83 8.63 1.44 -1.75
N ASN A 84 8.99 0.56 -2.69
CA ASN A 84 10.05 -0.42 -2.50
C ASN A 84 11.41 0.27 -2.27
N MET A 85 11.67 1.39 -2.92
CA MET A 85 12.82 2.25 -2.61
C MET A 85 12.74 2.81 -1.18
N GLY A 86 11.57 3.33 -0.78
CA GLY A 86 11.33 3.82 0.58
C GLY A 86 11.65 2.78 1.66
N TYR A 87 11.16 1.55 1.51
CA TYR A 87 11.47 0.44 2.42
C TYR A 87 12.96 0.09 2.44
N THR A 88 13.61 0.11 1.27
CA THR A 88 15.05 -0.18 1.16
C THR A 88 15.90 0.90 1.84
N PHE A 89 15.51 2.17 1.75
CA PHE A 89 16.24 3.27 2.40
C PHE A 89 15.92 3.38 3.90
N ALA A 90 14.69 3.13 4.32
CA ALA A 90 14.30 3.13 5.74
C ALA A 90 15.02 2.04 6.55
N SER A 91 15.26 0.87 5.94
CA SER A 91 15.98 -0.25 6.58
C SER A 91 17.48 0.00 6.84
N LYS A 92 18.03 1.14 6.40
CA LYS A 92 19.42 1.56 6.68
C LYS A 92 19.55 2.50 7.89
N GLY A 93 18.43 3.04 8.42
CA GLY A 93 18.46 4.10 9.44
C GLY A 93 18.58 3.65 10.90
N GLY A 94 18.28 2.38 11.21
CA GLY A 94 18.41 1.83 12.57
C GLY A 94 19.75 1.13 12.74
N GLY A 95 20.54 1.52 13.75
CA GLY A 95 21.83 0.89 14.10
C GLY A 95 21.76 -0.56 14.60
N GLY A 96 20.69 -1.30 14.27
CA GLY A 96 20.56 -2.72 14.51
C GLY A 96 21.04 -3.51 13.30
N ALA A 97 21.88 -4.52 13.55
CA ALA A 97 22.26 -5.50 12.54
C ALA A 97 21.07 -6.41 12.21
N GLU A 98 20.06 -5.88 11.52
CA GLU A 98 19.06 -6.67 10.80
C GLU A 98 19.80 -7.71 9.95
N SER A 99 19.54 -8.99 10.22
CA SER A 99 20.18 -10.09 9.50
C SER A 99 19.99 -9.90 7.98
N LEU A 100 21.02 -10.22 7.20
CA LEU A 100 20.93 -10.21 5.73
C LEU A 100 19.76 -11.07 5.22
N SER A 101 19.39 -12.11 5.97
CA SER A 101 18.20 -12.93 5.70
C SER A 101 16.88 -12.15 5.86
N ALA A 102 16.71 -11.32 6.89
CA ALA A 102 15.50 -10.53 7.11
C ALA A 102 15.31 -9.49 6.00
N ARG A 103 16.40 -8.81 5.61
CA ARG A 103 16.41 -7.89 4.47
C ARG A 103 16.07 -8.57 3.15
N ALA A 104 16.61 -9.78 2.92
CA ALA A 104 16.32 -10.56 1.71
C ALA A 104 14.86 -11.02 1.67
N VAL A 105 14.28 -11.45 2.80
CA VAL A 105 12.87 -11.82 2.91
C VAL A 105 11.97 -10.61 2.65
N THR A 106 12.29 -9.44 3.23
CA THR A 106 11.56 -8.20 2.97
C THR A 106 11.65 -7.80 1.49
N ALA A 107 12.84 -7.83 0.89
CA ALA A 107 13.00 -7.52 -0.52
C ALA A 107 12.19 -8.47 -1.43
N TYR A 108 12.24 -9.78 -1.14
CA TYR A 108 11.51 -10.80 -1.90
C TYR A 108 10.00 -10.65 -1.77
N THR A 109 9.49 -10.53 -0.53
CA THR A 109 8.05 -10.37 -0.26
C THR A 109 7.52 -9.09 -0.91
N ARG A 110 8.29 -7.99 -0.89
CA ARG A 110 7.90 -6.76 -1.58
C ARG A 110 7.94 -6.89 -3.11
N ALA A 111 8.97 -7.53 -3.65
CA ALA A 111 9.07 -7.75 -5.10
C ALA A 111 7.92 -8.63 -5.64
N VAL A 112 7.47 -9.62 -4.87
CA VAL A 112 6.41 -10.54 -5.32
C VAL A 112 5.03 -10.02 -4.95
N VAL A 113 4.81 -9.67 -3.69
CA VAL A 113 3.47 -9.38 -3.16
C VAL A 113 3.09 -7.92 -3.40
N ALA A 114 3.97 -6.97 -3.04
CA ALA A 114 3.64 -5.55 -3.16
C ALA A 114 3.53 -5.12 -4.63
N ILE A 115 4.46 -5.56 -5.49
CA ILE A 115 4.39 -5.25 -6.94
C ILE A 115 3.13 -5.88 -7.56
N ALA A 116 2.81 -7.14 -7.23
CA ALA A 116 1.60 -7.78 -7.76
C ALA A 116 0.32 -7.11 -7.26
N ALA A 117 0.26 -6.71 -5.98
CA ALA A 117 -0.87 -6.00 -5.40
C ALA A 117 -1.09 -4.66 -6.13
N HIS A 118 -0.03 -3.87 -6.31
CA HIS A 118 -0.10 -2.63 -7.10
C HIS A 118 -0.52 -2.87 -8.53
N GLY A 119 0.04 -3.90 -9.18
CA GLY A 119 -0.36 -4.30 -10.53
C GLY A 119 -1.85 -4.62 -10.64
N LEU A 120 -2.39 -5.38 -9.68
CA LEU A 120 -3.81 -5.70 -9.59
C LEU A 120 -4.66 -4.44 -9.38
N CYS A 121 -4.27 -3.55 -8.47
CA CYS A 121 -4.96 -2.28 -8.22
C CYS A 121 -4.97 -1.37 -9.47
N GLY A 122 -3.82 -1.18 -10.10
CA GLY A 122 -3.69 -0.45 -11.36
C GLY A 122 -4.55 -1.05 -12.48
N ALA A 123 -4.62 -2.38 -12.55
CA ALA A 123 -5.48 -3.07 -13.51
C ALA A 123 -6.97 -2.85 -13.23
N MET A 124 -7.42 -2.90 -11.96
CA MET A 124 -8.81 -2.64 -11.60
C MET A 124 -9.25 -1.21 -11.97
N VAL A 125 -8.44 -0.21 -11.62
CA VAL A 125 -8.71 1.20 -11.97
C VAL A 125 -8.72 1.38 -13.49
N GLY A 126 -7.70 0.85 -14.18
CA GLY A 126 -7.58 0.95 -15.63
C GLY A 126 -8.74 0.28 -16.38
N LEU A 127 -9.18 -0.91 -15.94
CA LEU A 127 -10.36 -1.59 -16.49
C LEU A 127 -11.65 -0.80 -16.23
N GLY A 128 -11.80 -0.18 -15.06
CA GLY A 128 -12.93 0.69 -14.75
C GLY A 128 -12.98 1.91 -15.67
N LEU A 129 -11.83 2.57 -15.88
CA LEU A 129 -11.69 3.68 -16.83
C LEU A 129 -11.98 3.26 -18.27
N THR A 130 -11.46 2.11 -18.73
CA THR A 130 -11.80 1.56 -20.06
C THR A 130 -13.30 1.31 -20.18
N LYS A 131 -13.93 0.68 -19.18
CA LYS A 131 -15.38 0.43 -19.18
C LYS A 131 -16.17 1.74 -19.30
N LYS A 132 -15.73 2.81 -18.65
CA LYS A 132 -16.38 4.11 -18.67
C LYS A 132 -16.16 4.88 -19.98
N HIS A 133 -14.91 5.09 -20.37
CA HIS A 133 -14.54 6.02 -21.44
C HIS A 133 -14.46 5.37 -22.82
N VAL A 134 -14.26 4.05 -22.91
CA VAL A 134 -14.15 3.33 -24.19
C VAL A 134 -15.41 2.51 -24.47
N LEU A 135 -15.96 1.84 -23.46
CA LEU A 135 -17.15 0.99 -23.61
C LEU A 135 -18.47 1.72 -23.28
N GLY A 136 -18.41 2.99 -22.87
CA GLY A 136 -19.59 3.83 -22.63
C GLY A 136 -20.44 3.43 -21.43
N ARG A 137 -19.92 2.64 -20.47
CA ARG A 137 -20.66 2.28 -19.25
C ARG A 137 -20.75 3.48 -18.31
N ASN A 138 -21.91 3.68 -17.70
CA ASN A 138 -22.09 4.70 -16.67
C ASN A 138 -21.53 4.24 -15.32
N LEU A 139 -20.22 4.41 -15.12
CA LEU A 139 -19.55 4.13 -13.84
C LEU A 139 -19.22 5.45 -13.11
N SER A 140 -19.62 5.52 -11.85
CA SER A 140 -19.21 6.60 -10.95
C SER A 140 -17.72 6.48 -10.60
N TYR A 141 -17.14 7.57 -10.10
CA TYR A 141 -15.77 7.60 -9.59
C TYR A 141 -15.55 6.51 -8.52
N TRP A 142 -16.46 6.42 -7.54
CA TRP A 142 -16.42 5.38 -6.51
C TRP A 142 -16.68 3.98 -7.05
N GLY A 143 -17.50 3.83 -8.09
CA GLY A 143 -17.72 2.54 -8.76
C GLY A 143 -16.47 1.99 -9.47
N ILE A 144 -15.47 2.83 -9.73
CA ILE A 144 -14.16 2.43 -10.29
C ILE A 144 -13.15 2.22 -9.17
N LEU A 145 -13.11 3.12 -8.18
CA LEU A 145 -12.07 3.12 -7.15
C LEU A 145 -12.31 2.19 -5.99
N ALA A 146 -13.56 2.03 -5.53
CA ALA A 146 -13.89 1.24 -4.35
C ALA A 146 -13.25 -0.17 -4.34
N PRO A 147 -13.31 -0.99 -5.42
CA PRO A 147 -12.68 -2.31 -5.39
C PRO A 147 -11.16 -2.22 -5.19
N SER A 148 -10.51 -1.23 -5.80
CA SER A 148 -9.07 -1.03 -5.69
C SER A 148 -8.66 -0.53 -4.30
N VAL A 149 -9.39 0.46 -3.78
CA VAL A 149 -9.18 1.00 -2.43
C VAL A 149 -9.38 -0.09 -1.37
N LEU A 150 -10.36 -0.98 -1.54
CA LEU A 150 -10.57 -2.08 -0.61
C LEU A 150 -9.41 -3.07 -0.60
N VAL A 151 -8.93 -3.50 -1.78
CA VAL A 151 -7.80 -4.43 -1.88
C VAL A 151 -6.51 -3.80 -1.35
N HIS A 152 -6.20 -2.59 -1.80
CA HIS A 152 -5.00 -1.87 -1.37
C HIS A 152 -5.05 -1.53 0.13
N GLY A 153 -6.15 -0.93 0.60
CA GLY A 153 -6.31 -0.57 2.01
C GLY A 153 -6.30 -1.79 2.93
N THR A 154 -6.78 -2.96 2.47
CA THR A 154 -6.65 -4.21 3.23
C THR A 154 -5.18 -4.60 3.39
N PHE A 155 -4.40 -4.51 2.31
CA PHE A 155 -2.97 -4.84 2.34
C PHE A 155 -2.21 -3.92 3.31
N ASP A 156 -2.44 -2.61 3.21
CA ASP A 156 -1.80 -1.61 4.09
C ASP A 156 -2.22 -1.80 5.55
N PHE A 157 -3.51 -2.04 5.78
CA PHE A 157 -4.02 -2.26 7.13
C PHE A 157 -3.42 -3.53 7.75
N GLN A 158 -3.27 -4.61 6.98
CA GLN A 158 -2.60 -5.82 7.42
C GLN A 158 -1.14 -5.55 7.78
N GLN A 159 -0.40 -4.77 6.97
CA GLN A 159 0.98 -4.41 7.27
C GLN A 159 1.09 -3.56 8.55
N LEU A 160 0.20 -2.59 8.74
CA LEU A 160 0.13 -1.79 9.96
C LEU A 160 -0.24 -2.65 11.19
N LEU A 161 -1.15 -3.60 11.05
CA LEU A 161 -1.49 -4.52 12.13
C LEU A 161 -0.32 -5.42 12.51
N LEU A 162 0.39 -5.99 11.53
CA LEU A 162 1.57 -6.79 11.79
C LEU A 162 2.64 -5.98 12.54
N LEU A 163 2.88 -4.73 12.11
CA LEU A 163 3.82 -3.83 12.76
C LEU A 163 3.49 -3.58 14.25
N VAL A 164 2.20 -3.47 14.61
CA VAL A 164 1.82 -3.09 16.00
C VAL A 164 1.50 -4.29 16.90
N LEU A 165 1.32 -5.49 16.33
CA LEU A 165 0.91 -6.71 17.03
C LEU A 165 2.01 -7.77 17.10
N VAL A 166 2.92 -7.83 16.13
CA VAL A 166 3.95 -8.87 16.07
C VAL A 166 5.26 -8.28 16.60
N PRO A 167 5.79 -8.79 17.73
CA PRO A 167 7.09 -8.38 18.25
C PRO A 167 8.23 -8.84 17.31
N ASP A 168 9.30 -8.05 17.27
CA ASP A 168 10.54 -8.34 16.52
C ASP A 168 11.24 -9.63 17.01
#